data_AF-A0A101U3B1-F1
#
_entry.id   AF-A0A101U3B1-F1
#
_cell.length_a   1.000
_cell.length_b   1.000
_cell.length_c   1.000
_cell.angle_alpha   90.00
_cell.angle_beta   90.00
_cell.angle_gamma   90.00
#
_symmetry.space_group_name_H-M   'P 1'
#
loop_
_entity.id
_entity.type
_entity.pdbx_description
1 polymer ?
#
loop_
_entity_poly.entity_id
_entity_poly.type
_entity_poly.pdbx_seq_one_letter_code
_entity_poly.pdbx_strand_id
1 'polypeptide(L)'
;MDEITRILTGTVVHSVGRAVDMGVVEFHGPDGEEIMVHMQCPFRIVHDSRIVLGSADMRYAQKGAGEQAFDEFRMIYDARATKINKILGQLHPSVTGVTGGESGELTVAWEQGFRLEVFPDCSGNIEAWRAFVRGDAHYGFPPETI
;
A
#
# COMPACT_ATOMS: atom_id res chain seq x y z
N MET A 1 -11.23 9.13 16.50
CA MET A 1 -10.81 8.58 15.19
C MET A 1 -9.53 9.30 14.84
N ASP A 2 -8.43 8.57 14.66
CA ASP A 2 -7.17 9.18 14.24
C ASP A 2 -7.27 9.68 12.78
N GLU A 3 -6.32 10.52 12.38
CA GLU A 3 -6.36 11.21 11.09
C GLU A 3 -6.29 10.25 9.90
N ILE A 4 -5.49 9.19 9.98
CA ILE A 4 -5.43 8.18 8.92
C ILE A 4 -6.73 7.42 8.73
N THR A 5 -7.43 7.08 9.83
CA THR A 5 -8.74 6.45 9.74
C THR A 5 -9.72 7.39 9.02
N ARG A 6 -9.66 8.70 9.30
CA ARG A 6 -10.48 9.70 8.60
C ARG A 6 -10.14 9.79 7.11
N ILE A 7 -8.86 9.75 6.74
CA ILE A 7 -8.41 9.86 5.34
C ILE A 7 -8.88 8.64 4.53
N LEU A 8 -8.76 7.42 5.08
CA LEU A 8 -8.93 6.20 4.30
C LEU A 8 -10.31 5.56 4.39
N THR A 9 -11.08 5.78 5.46
CA THR A 9 -12.38 5.11 5.64
C THR A 9 -13.37 5.54 4.56
N GLY A 10 -14.03 4.56 3.92
CA GLY A 10 -15.02 4.81 2.87
C GLY A 10 -14.45 5.14 1.50
N THR A 11 -13.12 5.28 1.37
CA THR A 11 -12.45 5.42 0.08
C THR A 11 -12.52 4.13 -0.73
N VAL A 12 -12.44 4.22 -2.06
CA VAL A 12 -12.37 3.07 -2.96
C VAL A 12 -10.93 2.76 -3.28
N VAL A 13 -10.49 1.52 -3.07
CA VAL A 13 -9.13 1.10 -3.44
C VAL A 13 -9.02 1.02 -4.96
N HIS A 14 -8.16 1.84 -5.54
CA HIS A 14 -8.01 2.00 -6.97
C HIS A 14 -6.91 1.10 -7.53
N SER A 15 -5.70 1.18 -6.97
CA SER A 15 -4.54 0.49 -7.52
C SER A 15 -3.52 0.15 -6.44
N VAL A 16 -2.67 -0.84 -6.76
CA VAL A 16 -1.47 -1.20 -6.01
C VAL A 16 -0.31 -1.21 -6.98
N GLY A 17 0.82 -0.64 -6.58
CA GLY A 17 2.01 -0.55 -7.41
C GLY A 17 3.24 -0.18 -6.60
N ARG A 18 4.28 0.29 -7.28
CA ARG A 18 5.49 0.78 -6.64
C ARG A 18 6.06 1.99 -7.36
N ALA A 19 6.76 2.82 -6.59
CA ALA A 19 7.64 3.86 -7.09
C ALA A 19 9.06 3.50 -6.66
N VAL A 20 9.88 3.01 -7.59
CA VAL A 20 11.19 2.41 -7.30
C VAL A 20 11.02 1.23 -6.32
N ASP A 21 11.57 1.29 -5.12
CA ASP A 21 11.53 0.27 -4.06
C ASP A 21 10.43 0.53 -3.01
N MET A 22 9.62 1.57 -3.21
CA MET A 22 8.53 1.95 -2.33
C MET A 22 7.19 1.40 -2.83
N GLY A 23 6.41 0.75 -1.96
CA GLY A 23 5.04 0.33 -2.27
C GLY A 23 4.08 1.51 -2.32
N VAL A 24 3.09 1.44 -3.20
CA VAL A 24 2.05 2.46 -3.35
C VAL A 24 0.68 1.78 -3.41
N VAL A 25 -0.27 2.30 -2.64
CA VAL A 25 -1.70 2.00 -2.81
C VAL A 25 -2.42 3.31 -3.07
N GLU A 26 -3.21 3.35 -4.14
CA GLU A 26 -4.01 4.50 -4.54
C GLU A 26 -5.47 4.26 -4.21
N PHE A 27 -6.15 5.31 -3.77
CA PHE A 27 -7.56 5.31 -3.40
C PHE A 27 -8.27 6.51 -4.01
N HIS A 28 -9.56 6.36 -4.27
CA HIS A 28 -10.45 7.46 -4.62
C HIS A 28 -11.34 7.80 -3.43
N GLY A 29 -11.33 9.06 -3.03
CA GLY A 29 -12.24 9.61 -2.04
C GLY A 29 -13.67 9.74 -2.56
N PRO A 30 -14.66 9.85 -1.66
CA PRO A 30 -16.07 9.95 -2.02
C PRO A 30 -16.40 11.23 -2.82
N ASP A 31 -15.61 12.29 -2.66
CA ASP A 31 -15.79 13.58 -3.33
C ASP A 31 -14.81 13.76 -4.52
N GLY A 32 -14.15 12.67 -4.94
CA GLY A 32 -13.24 12.65 -6.08
C GLY A 32 -11.78 12.93 -5.73
N GLU A 33 -11.41 12.87 -4.45
CA GLU A 33 -10.04 13.05 -4.00
C GLU A 33 -9.13 11.90 -4.44
N GLU A 34 -7.90 12.22 -4.82
CA GLU A 34 -6.84 11.23 -5.02
C GLU A 34 -6.07 11.05 -3.71
N ILE A 35 -6.12 9.84 -3.15
CA ILE A 35 -5.47 9.51 -1.89
C ILE A 35 -4.43 8.43 -2.15
N MET A 36 -3.27 8.56 -1.51
CA MET A 36 -2.16 7.64 -1.70
C MET A 36 -1.59 7.20 -0.35
N VAL A 37 -1.23 5.92 -0.26
CA VAL A 37 -0.42 5.37 0.82
C VAL A 37 0.91 4.91 0.23
N HIS A 38 1.98 5.59 0.62
CA HIS A 38 3.37 5.28 0.27
C HIS A 38 4.01 4.49 1.42
N MET A 39 4.71 3.39 1.11
CA MET A 39 5.31 2.49 2.10
C MET A 39 6.76 2.17 1.74
N GLN A 40 7.68 2.62 2.58
CA GLN A 40 9.13 2.44 2.48
C GLN A 40 9.65 1.38 3.47
N CYS A 41 8.76 0.65 4.14
CA CYS A 41 9.06 -0.43 5.07
C CYS A 41 8.39 -1.74 4.62
N PRO A 42 8.61 -2.88 5.32
CA PRO A 42 7.88 -4.10 5.03
C PRO A 42 6.36 -3.92 5.05
N PHE A 43 5.70 -4.44 4.02
CA PHE A 43 4.24 -4.49 3.94
C PHE A 43 3.81 -5.75 3.18
N ARG A 44 2.53 -6.09 3.33
CA ARG A 44 1.89 -7.16 2.54
C ARG A 44 0.41 -6.90 2.36
N ILE A 45 -0.12 -7.43 1.28
CA ILE A 45 -1.56 -7.56 1.05
C ILE A 45 -1.94 -9.02 1.27
N VAL A 46 -2.95 -9.21 2.11
CA VAL A 46 -3.51 -10.51 2.48
C VAL A 46 -4.93 -10.61 1.92
N HIS A 47 -5.30 -11.80 1.45
CA HIS A 47 -6.68 -12.17 1.10
C HIS A 47 -6.95 -13.57 1.65
N ASP A 48 -8.02 -13.74 2.43
CA ASP A 48 -8.37 -15.02 3.09
C ASP A 48 -7.18 -15.68 3.80
N SER A 49 -6.45 -14.90 4.61
CA SER A 49 -5.24 -15.32 5.36
C SER A 49 -4.05 -15.77 4.49
N ARG A 50 -4.05 -15.49 3.18
CA ARG A 50 -2.91 -15.74 2.30
C ARG A 50 -2.29 -14.43 1.84
N ILE A 51 -0.96 -14.34 1.90
CA ILE A 51 -0.23 -13.23 1.30
C ILE A 51 -0.36 -13.34 -0.22
N VAL A 52 -0.96 -12.32 -0.84
CA VAL A 52 -1.14 -12.24 -2.30
C VAL A 52 -0.13 -11.32 -2.98
N LEU A 53 0.46 -10.41 -2.20
CA LEU A 53 1.56 -9.53 -2.60
C LEU A 53 2.33 -9.10 -1.34
N GLY A 54 3.64 -9.14 -1.37
CA GLY A 54 4.50 -8.65 -0.28
C GLY A 54 5.63 -7.78 -0.79
N SER A 55 6.14 -6.86 0.04
CA SER A 55 7.27 -6.00 -0.34
C SER A 55 8.51 -6.80 -0.76
N ALA A 56 8.75 -7.96 -0.15
CA ALA A 56 9.84 -8.86 -0.51
C ALA A 56 9.75 -9.40 -1.94
N ASP A 57 8.56 -9.40 -2.57
CA ASP A 57 8.40 -9.80 -3.98
C ASP A 57 9.18 -8.88 -4.94
N MET A 58 9.56 -7.67 -4.50
CA MET A 58 10.40 -6.75 -5.28
C MET A 58 11.85 -7.22 -5.40
N ARG A 59 12.27 -8.25 -4.64
CA ARG A 59 13.64 -8.80 -4.68
C ARG A 59 13.80 -9.94 -5.66
N TYR A 60 12.70 -10.44 -6.23
CA TYR A 60 12.69 -11.63 -7.08
C TYR A 60 12.27 -11.27 -8.49
N ALA A 61 13.16 -11.45 -9.45
CA ALA A 61 12.87 -11.22 -10.86
C ALA A 61 11.87 -12.27 -11.40
N GLN A 62 11.02 -11.88 -12.34
CA GLN A 62 10.20 -12.84 -13.09
C GLN A 62 11.09 -13.78 -13.90
N LYS A 63 10.60 -14.99 -14.17
CA LYS A 63 11.32 -15.97 -15.00
C LYS A 63 11.64 -15.35 -16.37
N GLY A 64 12.92 -15.35 -16.75
CA GLY A 64 13.38 -14.78 -18.02
C GLY A 64 13.47 -13.25 -18.02
N ALA A 65 13.35 -12.59 -16.87
CA ALA A 65 13.78 -11.21 -16.71
C ALA A 65 15.30 -11.18 -16.47
N GLY A 66 15.99 -10.21 -17.09
CA GLY A 66 17.43 -10.04 -17.00
C GLY A 66 17.86 -9.24 -15.77
N GLU A 67 19.11 -8.78 -15.75
CA GLU A 67 19.66 -7.99 -14.63
C GLU A 67 18.93 -6.66 -14.39
N GLN A 68 18.31 -6.11 -15.44
CA GLN A 68 17.53 -4.86 -15.40
C GLN A 68 16.07 -5.07 -14.96
N ALA A 69 15.71 -6.27 -14.48
CA ALA A 69 14.32 -6.60 -14.12
C ALA A 69 13.67 -5.61 -13.14
N PHE A 70 14.46 -5.08 -12.20
CA PHE A 70 13.96 -4.12 -11.22
C PHE A 70 13.58 -2.78 -11.86
N ASP A 71 14.42 -2.23 -12.72
CA ASP A 71 14.16 -0.96 -13.40
C ASP A 71 13.07 -1.10 -14.48
N GLU A 72 12.96 -2.28 -15.09
CA GLU A 72 11.97 -2.59 -16.13
C GLU A 72 10.58 -2.97 -15.60
N PHE A 73 10.36 -2.96 -14.28
CA PHE A 73 9.09 -3.43 -13.68
C PHE A 73 8.76 -4.89 -14.01
N ARG A 74 9.76 -5.76 -13.94
CA ARG A 74 9.67 -7.19 -14.22
C ARG A 74 10.00 -8.05 -13.00
N MET A 75 9.65 -7.57 -11.80
CA MET A 75 9.75 -8.34 -10.55
C MET A 75 8.48 -9.16 -10.31
N ILE A 76 8.55 -10.15 -9.42
CA ILE A 76 7.36 -10.90 -8.97
C ILE A 76 6.32 -9.93 -8.43
N TYR A 77 6.75 -8.88 -7.73
CA TYR A 77 5.89 -7.80 -7.24
C TYR A 77 5.01 -7.24 -8.35
N ASP A 78 5.61 -6.84 -9.47
CA ASP A 78 4.93 -6.19 -10.59
C ASP A 78 3.88 -7.13 -11.23
N ALA A 79 4.20 -8.42 -11.35
CA ALA A 79 3.27 -9.42 -11.83
C ALA A 79 2.09 -9.68 -10.87
N ARG A 80 2.33 -9.60 -9.55
CA ARG A 80 1.30 -9.75 -8.52
C ARG A 80 0.41 -8.52 -8.44
N ALA A 81 0.99 -7.32 -8.44
CA ALA A 81 0.28 -6.05 -8.48
C ALA A 81 -0.63 -5.96 -9.72
N THR A 82 -0.15 -6.36 -10.89
CA THR A 82 -0.98 -6.43 -12.12
C THR A 82 -2.22 -7.32 -11.95
N LYS A 83 -2.11 -8.45 -11.24
CA LYS A 83 -3.26 -9.34 -10.99
C LYS A 83 -4.24 -8.72 -10.00
N ILE A 84 -3.73 -8.09 -8.94
CA ILE A 84 -4.55 -7.39 -7.96
C ILE A 84 -5.29 -6.23 -8.62
N ASN A 85 -4.62 -5.41 -9.43
CA ASN A 85 -5.24 -4.26 -10.11
C ASN A 85 -6.36 -4.66 -11.07
N LYS A 86 -6.25 -5.84 -11.72
CA LYS A 86 -7.36 -6.38 -12.52
C LYS A 86 -8.60 -6.69 -11.68
N ILE A 87 -8.41 -7.16 -10.46
CA ILE A 87 -9.50 -7.44 -9.51
C ILE A 87 -10.07 -6.12 -8.97
N LEU A 88 -9.22 -5.18 -8.57
CA LEU A 88 -9.63 -3.87 -8.07
C LEU A 88 -10.45 -3.09 -9.11
N GLY A 89 -10.00 -3.06 -10.38
CA GLY A 89 -10.74 -2.43 -11.48
C GLY A 89 -12.05 -3.12 -11.86
N GLN A 90 -12.33 -4.31 -11.33
CA GLN A 90 -13.63 -4.97 -11.49
C GLN A 90 -14.54 -4.72 -10.29
N LEU A 91 -13.99 -4.84 -9.07
CA LEU A 91 -14.77 -4.83 -7.83
C LEU A 91 -14.96 -3.45 -7.22
N HIS A 92 -14.03 -2.52 -7.44
CA HIS A 92 -14.01 -1.19 -6.84
C HIS A 92 -14.26 -1.22 -5.32
N PRO A 93 -13.47 -2.01 -4.56
CA PRO A 93 -13.78 -2.28 -3.16
C PRO A 93 -13.60 -1.03 -2.29
N SER A 94 -14.56 -0.80 -1.40
CA SER A 94 -14.45 0.25 -0.39
C SER A 94 -13.59 -0.20 0.81
N VAL A 95 -12.86 0.75 1.40
CA VAL A 95 -12.18 0.56 2.69
C VAL A 95 -13.23 0.45 3.79
N THR A 96 -13.19 -0.65 4.54
CA THR A 96 -14.14 -1.02 5.59
C THR A 96 -13.59 -0.83 7.00
N GLY A 97 -12.26 -0.73 7.15
CA GLY A 97 -11.64 -0.52 8.44
C GLY A 97 -10.18 -0.10 8.34
N VAL A 98 -9.75 0.72 9.28
CA VAL A 98 -8.38 1.22 9.41
C VAL A 98 -7.99 1.10 10.87
N THR A 99 -6.82 0.55 11.15
CA THR A 99 -6.27 0.51 12.51
C THR A 99 -4.78 0.83 12.48
N GLY A 100 -4.36 1.75 13.33
CA GLY A 100 -2.95 2.02 13.62
C GLY A 100 -2.46 1.28 14.87
N GLY A 101 -1.18 0.91 14.88
CA GLY A 101 -0.45 0.41 16.05
C GLY A 101 0.47 1.48 16.66
N GLU A 102 0.88 1.27 17.91
CA GLU A 102 1.73 2.22 18.64
C GLU A 102 3.13 2.38 18.01
N SER A 103 3.61 1.35 17.30
CA SER A 103 4.91 1.35 16.63
C SER A 103 4.79 1.65 15.12
N GLY A 104 3.68 2.28 14.74
CA GLY A 104 3.43 2.68 13.36
C GLY A 104 2.93 1.56 12.47
N GLU A 105 2.50 0.43 13.02
CA GLU A 105 1.78 -0.56 12.22
C GLU A 105 0.52 0.08 11.62
N LEU A 106 0.26 -0.20 10.35
CA LEU A 106 -0.97 0.24 9.69
C LEU A 106 -1.66 -0.96 9.08
N THR A 107 -2.94 -1.09 9.38
CA THR A 107 -3.81 -2.08 8.76
C THR A 107 -4.97 -1.37 8.07
N VAL A 108 -5.15 -1.64 6.78
CA VAL A 108 -6.28 -1.12 5.98
C VAL A 108 -7.03 -2.32 5.42
N ALA A 109 -8.24 -2.55 5.90
CA ALA A 109 -9.13 -3.59 5.41
C ALA A 109 -10.10 -3.00 4.39
N TRP A 110 -10.30 -3.68 3.26
CA TRP A 110 -11.32 -3.35 2.29
C TRP A 110 -12.20 -4.56 1.99
N GLU A 111 -13.29 -4.32 1.25
CA GLU A 111 -14.24 -5.36 0.92
C GLU A 111 -13.60 -6.59 0.26
N GLN A 112 -14.38 -7.69 0.22
CA GLN A 112 -13.95 -8.98 -0.30
C GLN A 112 -12.73 -9.58 0.45
N GLY A 113 -12.57 -9.24 1.74
CA GLY A 113 -11.65 -9.94 2.64
C GLY A 113 -10.18 -9.59 2.46
N PHE A 114 -9.87 -8.51 1.74
CA PHE A 114 -8.51 -8.03 1.55
C PHE A 114 -8.05 -7.13 2.70
N ARG A 115 -6.73 -7.13 2.94
CA ARG A 115 -6.10 -6.28 3.94
C ARG A 115 -4.68 -5.91 3.55
N LEU A 116 -4.37 -4.62 3.54
CA LEU A 116 -3.00 -4.13 3.59
C LEU A 116 -2.53 -4.15 5.04
N GLU A 117 -1.32 -4.66 5.27
CA GLU A 117 -0.64 -4.61 6.56
C GLU A 117 0.77 -4.05 6.34
N VAL A 118 1.12 -3.02 7.10
CA VAL A 118 2.39 -2.29 7.04
C VAL A 118 3.09 -2.44 8.39
N PHE A 119 4.39 -2.75 8.36
CA PHE A 119 5.18 -3.10 9.54
C PHE A 119 6.51 -2.32 9.52
N PRO A 120 6.59 -1.14 10.15
CA PRO A 120 7.87 -0.49 10.39
C PRO A 120 8.81 -1.45 11.15
N ASP A 121 10.00 -1.69 10.59
CA ASP A 121 11.00 -2.62 11.14
C ASP A 121 12.37 -1.96 11.35
N CYS A 122 12.42 -0.62 11.25
CA CYS A 122 13.64 0.16 11.42
C CYS A 122 13.60 0.94 12.73
N SER A 123 14.70 0.92 13.49
CA SER A 123 14.88 1.76 14.68
C SER A 123 15.38 3.17 14.37
N GLY A 124 15.66 3.47 13.09
CA GLY A 124 16.09 4.78 12.63
C GLY A 124 14.90 5.73 12.47
N ASN A 125 15.17 7.03 12.55
CA ASN A 125 14.15 8.05 12.28
C ASN A 125 14.01 8.28 10.76
N ILE A 126 13.31 7.35 10.10
CA ILE A 126 13.11 7.32 8.64
C ILE A 126 11.61 7.18 8.39
N GLU A 127 11.07 7.94 7.43
CA GLU A 127 9.67 7.80 6.99
C GLU A 127 9.40 6.36 6.55
N ALA A 128 8.68 5.61 7.37
CA ALA A 128 8.31 4.22 7.08
C ALA A 128 7.12 4.18 6.11
N TRP A 129 6.15 5.06 6.30
CA TRP A 129 5.02 5.23 5.38
C TRP A 129 4.33 6.57 5.58
N ARG A 130 3.56 6.98 4.59
CA ARG A 130 2.66 8.14 4.64
C ARG A 130 1.38 7.89 3.86
N ALA A 131 0.27 8.36 4.39
CA ALA A 131 -1.03 8.50 3.75
C ALA A 131 -1.29 9.98 3.50
N PHE A 132 -1.73 10.36 2.29
CA PHE A 132 -2.00 11.75 1.98
C PHE A 132 -3.07 11.91 0.92
N VAL A 133 -3.79 13.02 0.99
CA VAL A 133 -4.64 13.52 -0.08
C VAL A 133 -3.76 14.37 -0.99
N ARG A 134 -3.83 14.18 -2.31
CA ARG A 134 -2.99 14.91 -3.25
C ARG A 134 -3.21 16.42 -3.14
N GLY A 135 -2.17 17.14 -2.70
CA GLY A 135 -2.18 18.60 -2.55
C GLY A 135 -2.77 19.12 -1.24
N ASP A 136 -3.02 18.24 -0.26
CA ASP A 136 -3.59 18.59 1.04
C ASP A 136 -2.84 17.88 2.19
N ALA A 137 -3.51 17.52 3.29
CA ALA A 137 -2.90 16.97 4.49
C ALA A 137 -2.18 15.64 4.27
N HIS A 138 -1.04 15.51 4.95
CA HIS A 138 -0.23 14.30 5.00
C HIS A 138 -0.24 13.75 6.43
N TYR A 139 -0.30 12.43 6.55
CA TYR A 139 -0.17 11.72 7.81
C TYR A 139 0.79 10.55 7.61
N GLY A 140 1.74 10.33 8.51
CA GLY A 140 2.69 9.24 8.34
C GLY A 140 3.45 8.89 9.59
N PHE A 141 4.34 7.91 9.46
CA PHE A 141 5.09 7.36 10.57
C PHE A 141 6.59 7.28 10.24
N PRO A 142 7.47 7.73 11.15
CA PRO A 142 7.13 8.47 12.38
C PRO A 142 6.64 9.90 12.05
N PRO A 143 5.77 10.51 12.88
CA PRO A 143 5.09 11.78 12.54
C PRO A 143 6.04 12.95 12.21
N GLU A 144 7.22 12.98 12.82
CA GLU A 144 8.25 14.01 12.64
C GLU A 144 9.01 13.92 11.29
N THR A 145 8.71 12.92 10.46
CA THR A 145 9.38 12.71 9.16
C THR A 145 8.55 13.16 7.96
N ILE A 146 7.36 13.71 8.20
CA ILE A 146 6.35 14.06 7.18
C ILE A 146 6.38 15.54 6.82
#